data_AF-A0A1H6FB92-F1
#
_entry.id   AF-A0A1H6FB92-F1
#
_cell.length_a   1.000
_cell.length_b   1.000
_cell.length_c   1.000
_cell.angle_alpha   90.00
_cell.angle_beta   90.00
_cell.angle_gamma   90.00
#
_symmetry.space_group_name_H-M   'P 1'
#
loop_
_entity.id
_entity.type
_entity.pdbx_description
1 polymer ?
#
loop_
_entity_poly.entity_id
_entity_poly.type
_entity_poly.pdbx_seq_one_letter_code
_entity_poly.pdbx_strand_id
1 'polypeptide(L)'
;MALKVAYLHAKNPDWKIAVTFNSQALKNQFKHFINLFIFEHINEEPNWDKIDIIHAWGSPSIRGVYYELCLNHNIKYLDFKAAEARATGYGKGFDIACENAFNEIKDYQKTYDVILIDEAQDFSPYFLRLCYSILKKPKRLVYAYDELQNISNKQMPSPEELFGSDSTGNLLVSLQNISGKPKQDIVLDVCYRNSRPILATAHALGFGIYRKEGLIQMFEQHQLWKDVGYKIKNGKLADGQKVTLYRDEQSSPDFLERNFSIDDLIIFKTLSSPEEQTQYLISEIEKNITNDELKLDDIMVIHPDPYTAKRAVGTIRTALF
;
A
#
# COMPACT_ATOMS: atom_id res chain seq x y z
N MET A 1 -7.25 3.58 -5.71
CA MET A 1 -6.50 4.38 -6.71
C MET A 1 -7.03 4.29 -8.14
N ALA A 2 -7.20 3.09 -8.74
CA ALA A 2 -7.64 2.92 -10.13
C ALA A 2 -8.91 3.70 -10.53
N LEU A 3 -9.98 3.66 -9.71
CA LEU A 3 -11.21 4.41 -9.95
C LEU A 3 -10.98 5.93 -10.08
N LYS A 4 -10.04 6.50 -9.32
CA LYS A 4 -9.74 7.93 -9.37
C LYS A 4 -9.02 8.30 -10.67
N VAL A 5 -8.13 7.42 -11.15
CA VAL A 5 -7.49 7.58 -12.47
C VAL A 5 -8.54 7.58 -13.57
N ALA A 6 -9.45 6.60 -13.54
CA ALA A 6 -10.54 6.48 -14.49
C ALA A 6 -11.40 7.76 -14.54
N TYR A 7 -11.82 8.24 -13.38
CA TYR A 7 -12.60 9.48 -13.25
C TYR A 7 -11.85 10.72 -13.78
N LEU A 8 -10.57 10.86 -13.46
CA LEU A 8 -9.76 12.00 -13.90
C LEU A 8 -9.55 12.00 -15.41
N HIS A 9 -9.28 10.82 -15.99
CA HIS A 9 -9.12 10.63 -17.43
C HIS A 9 -10.43 10.95 -18.18
N ALA A 10 -11.55 10.37 -17.72
CA ALA A 10 -12.87 10.61 -18.32
C ALA A 10 -13.26 12.10 -18.31
N LYS A 11 -12.92 12.83 -17.23
CA LYS A 11 -13.20 14.26 -17.14
C LYS A 11 -12.20 15.15 -17.88
N ASN A 12 -10.98 14.69 -18.09
CA ASN A 12 -9.90 15.47 -18.69
C ASN A 12 -9.11 14.60 -19.69
N PRO A 13 -9.67 14.30 -20.87
CA PRO A 13 -9.08 13.33 -21.81
C PRO A 13 -7.67 13.69 -22.29
N ASP A 14 -7.31 14.97 -22.27
CA ASP A 14 -6.00 15.46 -22.72
C ASP A 14 -4.89 15.38 -21.66
N TRP A 15 -5.24 15.19 -20.39
CA TRP A 15 -4.29 15.18 -19.29
C TRP A 15 -3.35 13.99 -19.38
N LYS A 16 -2.06 14.22 -19.13
CA LYS A 16 -1.09 13.15 -18.95
C LYS A 16 -1.08 12.73 -17.48
N ILE A 17 -1.51 11.51 -17.19
CA ILE A 17 -1.68 10.96 -15.84
C ILE A 17 -0.63 9.87 -15.61
N ALA A 18 0.11 9.94 -14.51
CA ALA A 18 0.99 8.85 -14.07
C ALA A 18 0.42 8.15 -12.83
N VAL A 19 0.50 6.83 -12.81
CA VAL A 19 0.22 5.97 -11.66
C VAL A 19 1.49 5.22 -11.34
N THR A 20 2.08 5.47 -10.17
CA THR A 20 3.33 4.88 -9.73
C THR A 20 3.19 4.09 -8.45
N PHE A 21 3.97 3.02 -8.36
CA PHE A 21 3.97 2.03 -7.30
C PHE A 21 5.34 1.34 -7.21
N ASN A 22 5.59 0.66 -6.10
CA ASN A 22 6.85 -0.03 -5.85
C ASN A 22 6.85 -1.47 -6.39
N SER A 23 5.72 -2.19 -6.30
CA SER A 23 5.64 -3.60 -6.69
C SER A 23 5.24 -3.80 -8.16
N GLN A 24 6.06 -4.51 -8.92
CA GLN A 24 5.78 -4.83 -10.33
C GLN A 24 4.47 -5.59 -10.56
N ALA A 25 3.99 -6.34 -9.55
CA ALA A 25 2.77 -7.15 -9.64
C ALA A 25 1.50 -6.31 -9.89
N LEU A 26 1.50 -5.03 -9.48
CA LEU A 26 0.32 -4.18 -9.54
C LEU A 26 0.01 -3.64 -10.93
N LYS A 27 0.96 -3.67 -11.87
CA LYS A 27 0.82 -3.02 -13.19
C LYS A 27 -0.40 -3.54 -13.97
N ASN A 28 -0.52 -4.86 -14.09
CA ASN A 28 -1.60 -5.49 -14.86
C ASN A 28 -2.95 -5.32 -14.16
N GLN A 29 -2.96 -5.37 -12.83
CA GLN A 29 -4.16 -5.14 -12.02
C GLN A 29 -4.67 -3.70 -12.19
N PHE A 30 -3.79 -2.70 -12.13
CA PHE A 30 -4.15 -1.31 -12.44
C PHE A 30 -4.69 -1.17 -13.85
N LYS A 31 -4.03 -1.78 -14.84
CA LYS A 31 -4.47 -1.70 -16.24
C LYS A 31 -5.89 -2.26 -16.40
N HIS A 32 -6.16 -3.42 -15.81
CA HIS A 32 -7.47 -4.06 -15.83
C HIS A 32 -8.54 -3.19 -15.18
N PHE A 33 -8.32 -2.73 -13.94
CA PHE A 33 -9.32 -1.94 -13.23
C PHE A 33 -9.56 -0.56 -13.83
N ILE A 34 -8.50 0.12 -14.30
CA ILE A 34 -8.66 1.42 -14.98
C ILE A 34 -9.49 1.24 -16.26
N ASN A 35 -9.24 0.18 -17.02
CA ASN A 35 -10.04 -0.13 -18.21
C ASN A 35 -11.51 -0.35 -17.84
N LEU A 36 -11.77 -1.24 -16.87
CA LEU A 36 -13.13 -1.54 -16.41
C LEU A 36 -13.89 -0.27 -15.98
N PHE A 37 -13.29 0.54 -15.12
CA PHE A 37 -13.97 1.72 -14.58
C PHE A 37 -14.20 2.82 -15.61
N ILE A 38 -13.30 2.99 -16.59
CA ILE A 38 -13.51 3.96 -17.69
C ILE A 38 -14.63 3.47 -18.59
N PHE A 39 -14.60 2.19 -18.97
CA PHE A 39 -15.64 1.59 -19.79
C PHE A 39 -17.02 1.73 -19.13
N GLU A 40 -17.13 1.48 -17.82
CA GLU A 40 -18.38 1.69 -17.07
C GLU A 40 -18.84 3.16 -17.04
N HIS A 41 -17.92 4.13 -17.06
CA HIS A 41 -18.25 5.56 -16.97
C HIS A 41 -18.62 6.20 -18.30
N ILE A 42 -17.90 5.87 -19.37
CA ILE A 42 -18.02 6.57 -20.67
C ILE A 42 -18.24 5.61 -21.85
N ASN A 43 -18.33 4.30 -21.61
CA ASN A 43 -18.55 3.26 -22.62
C ASN A 43 -17.47 3.23 -23.73
N GLU A 44 -16.25 3.63 -23.38
CA GLU A 44 -15.08 3.68 -24.26
C GLU A 44 -13.84 3.11 -23.54
N GLU A 45 -12.82 2.71 -24.31
CA GLU A 45 -11.52 2.31 -23.74
C GLU A 45 -10.67 3.53 -23.32
N PRO A 46 -9.82 3.40 -22.27
CA PRO A 46 -8.83 4.41 -21.93
C PRO A 46 -7.90 4.75 -23.09
N ASN A 47 -7.58 6.02 -23.23
CA ASN A 47 -6.44 6.44 -24.04
C ASN A 47 -5.13 6.16 -23.28
N TRP A 48 -4.49 5.03 -23.57
CA TRP A 48 -3.25 4.61 -22.94
C TRP A 48 -2.04 5.51 -23.27
N ASP A 49 -2.10 6.36 -24.31
CA ASP A 49 -1.06 7.35 -24.57
C ASP A 49 -1.06 8.49 -23.53
N LYS A 50 -2.17 8.61 -22.77
CA LYS A 50 -2.37 9.62 -21.74
C LYS A 50 -2.21 9.06 -20.32
N ILE A 51 -2.20 7.74 -20.15
CA ILE A 51 -2.13 7.09 -18.84
C ILE A 51 -0.87 6.22 -18.76
N ASP A 52 0.10 6.69 -17.98
CA ASP A 52 1.32 5.95 -17.68
C ASP A 52 1.16 5.15 -16.38
N ILE A 53 1.00 3.83 -16.48
CA ILE A 53 1.12 2.90 -15.34
C ILE A 53 2.59 2.47 -15.25
N ILE A 54 3.34 3.11 -14.36
CA ILE A 54 4.81 3.16 -14.41
C ILE A 54 5.42 2.82 -13.05
N HIS A 55 6.52 2.07 -13.04
CA HIS A 55 7.21 1.69 -11.80
C HIS A 55 7.94 2.89 -11.18
N ALA A 56 8.11 2.93 -9.86
CA ALA A 56 8.83 4.05 -9.21
C ALA A 56 10.31 4.15 -9.65
N TRP A 57 11.06 3.04 -9.58
CA TRP A 57 12.49 2.99 -9.97
C TRP A 57 12.74 2.93 -11.48
N GLY A 58 12.35 1.82 -12.13
CA GLY A 58 12.64 1.57 -13.54
C GLY A 58 14.08 1.14 -13.82
N SER A 59 14.35 0.86 -15.09
CA SER A 59 15.62 0.44 -15.65
C SER A 59 15.69 0.82 -17.14
N PRO A 60 16.84 0.65 -17.81
CA PRO A 60 16.93 0.83 -19.25
C PRO A 60 15.97 -0.04 -20.09
N SER A 61 15.51 -1.17 -19.55
CA SER A 61 14.55 -2.05 -20.22
C SER A 61 13.11 -1.86 -19.76
N ILE A 62 12.88 -1.27 -18.58
CA ILE A 62 11.55 -1.10 -17.98
C ILE A 62 11.37 0.36 -17.59
N ARG A 63 10.38 1.04 -18.19
CA ARG A 63 10.03 2.41 -17.83
C ARG A 63 9.78 2.55 -16.32
N GLY A 64 10.39 3.57 -15.73
CA GLY A 64 10.12 3.96 -14.35
C GLY A 64 10.29 5.46 -14.16
N VAL A 65 9.59 6.02 -13.16
CA VAL A 65 9.55 7.47 -12.91
C VAL A 65 10.95 8.01 -12.68
N TYR A 66 11.72 7.39 -11.77
CA TYR A 66 13.09 7.80 -11.48
C TYR A 66 14.00 7.68 -12.71
N TYR A 67 13.94 6.56 -13.43
CA TYR A 67 14.75 6.36 -14.65
C TYR A 67 14.44 7.42 -15.73
N GLU A 68 13.16 7.65 -16.05
CA GLU A 68 12.77 8.67 -17.03
C GLU A 68 13.16 10.07 -16.60
N LEU A 69 13.03 10.37 -15.31
CA LEU A 69 13.44 11.65 -14.73
C LEU A 69 14.96 11.86 -14.88
N CYS A 70 15.77 10.82 -14.66
CA CYS A 70 17.21 10.91 -14.90
C CYS A 70 17.55 11.19 -16.37
N LEU A 71 16.88 10.48 -17.29
CA LEU A 71 17.08 10.68 -18.74
C LEU A 71 16.69 12.09 -19.19
N ASN A 72 15.51 12.55 -18.80
CA ASN A 72 14.98 13.86 -19.21
C ASN A 72 15.82 15.03 -18.67
N HIS A 73 16.53 14.83 -17.56
CA HIS A 73 17.39 15.83 -16.95
C HIS A 73 18.89 15.61 -17.18
N ASN A 74 19.24 14.62 -17.99
CA ASN A 74 20.62 14.29 -18.33
C ASN A 74 21.52 14.13 -17.07
N ILE A 75 20.97 13.53 -16.01
CA ILE A 75 21.69 13.22 -14.79
C ILE A 75 22.06 11.73 -14.75
N LYS A 76 23.03 11.37 -13.92
CA LYS A 76 23.47 9.99 -13.80
C LYS A 76 22.39 9.11 -13.13
N TYR A 77 21.86 8.16 -13.89
CA TYR A 77 21.01 7.10 -13.32
C TYR A 77 21.81 6.14 -12.43
N LEU A 78 21.24 5.78 -11.28
CA LEU A 78 21.77 4.74 -10.39
C LEU A 78 20.85 3.52 -10.41
N ASP A 79 21.41 2.38 -10.85
CA ASP A 79 20.74 1.10 -10.70
C ASP A 79 20.73 0.63 -9.23
N PHE A 80 19.99 -0.45 -8.95
CA PHE A 80 19.86 -1.01 -7.61
C PHE A 80 21.23 -1.29 -6.95
N LYS A 81 22.16 -1.90 -7.68
CA LYS A 81 23.45 -2.30 -7.15
C LYS A 81 24.32 -1.08 -6.81
N ALA A 82 24.35 -0.10 -7.71
CA ALA A 82 25.11 1.14 -7.51
C ALA A 82 24.53 1.99 -6.38
N ALA A 83 23.21 2.01 -6.24
CA ALA A 83 22.53 2.75 -5.19
C ALA A 83 22.70 2.08 -3.80
N GLU A 84 22.53 0.76 -3.71
CA GLU A 84 22.77 0.00 -2.47
C GLU A 84 24.24 0.09 -2.01
N ALA A 85 25.20 0.08 -2.94
CA ALA A 85 26.61 0.25 -2.59
C ALA A 85 26.93 1.62 -1.95
N ARG A 86 26.05 2.61 -2.11
CA ARG A 86 26.17 3.94 -1.49
C ARG A 86 25.31 4.10 -0.25
N ALA A 87 24.41 3.16 0.01
CA ALA A 87 23.50 3.22 1.14
C ALA A 87 24.24 2.82 2.43
N THR A 88 23.93 3.53 3.52
CA THR A 88 24.45 3.22 4.87
C THR A 88 23.70 2.09 5.56
N GLY A 89 22.68 1.52 4.90
CA GLY A 89 21.91 0.38 5.38
C GLY A 89 21.19 -0.31 4.23
N TYR A 90 20.96 -1.62 4.38
CA TYR A 90 20.29 -2.45 3.39
C TYR A 90 18.88 -1.92 3.08
N GLY A 91 18.51 -1.91 1.80
CA GLY A 91 17.17 -1.51 1.34
C GLY A 91 16.97 0.00 1.25
N LYS A 92 18.01 0.81 1.46
CA LYS A 92 17.97 2.28 1.33
C LYS A 92 18.54 2.79 0.01
N GLY A 93 18.87 1.90 -0.93
CA GLY A 93 19.40 2.29 -2.24
C GLY A 93 18.44 3.23 -2.97
N PHE A 94 17.14 2.96 -2.96
CA PHE A 94 16.17 3.82 -3.65
C PHE A 94 16.14 5.25 -3.08
N ASP A 95 16.23 5.38 -1.75
CA ASP A 95 16.27 6.66 -1.06
C ASP A 95 17.47 7.49 -1.52
N ILE A 96 18.67 6.87 -1.55
CA ILE A 96 19.91 7.52 -2.01
C ILE A 96 19.82 7.92 -3.48
N ALA A 97 19.22 7.06 -4.33
CA ALA A 97 19.05 7.35 -5.74
C ALA A 97 18.15 8.59 -5.95
N CYS A 98 17.02 8.65 -5.24
CA CYS A 98 16.09 9.76 -5.30
C CYS A 98 16.68 11.05 -4.72
N GLU A 99 17.37 10.96 -3.58
CA GLU A 99 18.05 12.11 -2.96
C GLU A 99 19.11 12.71 -3.89
N ASN A 100 19.92 11.86 -4.52
CA ASN A 100 20.95 12.30 -5.44
C ASN A 100 20.35 13.05 -6.65
N ALA A 101 19.30 12.48 -7.26
CA ALA A 101 18.60 13.15 -8.36
C ALA A 101 17.95 14.46 -7.93
N PHE A 102 17.30 14.49 -6.76
CA PHE A 102 16.66 15.69 -6.25
C PHE A 102 17.64 16.85 -6.05
N ASN A 103 18.86 16.54 -5.58
CA ASN A 103 19.89 17.53 -5.34
C ASN A 103 20.60 18.01 -6.62
N GLU A 104 20.73 17.14 -7.63
CA GLU A 104 21.40 17.45 -8.90
C GLU A 104 20.50 18.30 -9.82
N ILE A 105 19.20 18.01 -9.86
CA ILE A 105 18.26 18.70 -10.76
C ILE A 105 17.89 20.07 -10.21
N LYS A 106 18.19 21.12 -11.01
CA LYS A 106 17.85 22.51 -10.68
C LYS A 106 16.59 23.00 -11.37
N ASP A 107 16.38 22.58 -12.62
CA ASP A 107 15.17 22.89 -13.37
C ASP A 107 14.47 21.60 -13.81
N TYR A 108 13.19 21.52 -13.49
CA TYR A 108 12.37 20.33 -13.69
C TYR A 108 11.42 20.53 -14.86
N GLN A 109 11.52 19.65 -15.85
CA GLN A 109 10.64 19.57 -17.00
C GLN A 109 9.28 19.05 -16.52
N LYS A 110 8.22 19.77 -16.89
CA LYS A 110 6.86 19.42 -16.45
C LYS A 110 6.25 18.43 -17.44
N THR A 111 6.05 17.21 -16.99
CA THR A 111 5.61 16.10 -17.86
C THR A 111 4.15 15.74 -17.62
N TYR A 112 3.74 15.68 -16.35
CA TYR A 112 2.44 15.14 -15.95
C TYR A 112 1.49 16.23 -15.46
N ASP A 113 0.21 16.08 -15.79
CA ASP A 113 -0.88 16.90 -15.27
C ASP A 113 -1.33 16.40 -13.88
N VAL A 114 -1.26 15.08 -13.67
CA VAL A 114 -1.55 14.43 -12.38
C VAL A 114 -0.60 13.25 -12.17
N ILE A 115 -0.13 13.07 -10.94
CA ILE A 115 0.60 11.88 -10.50
C ILE A 115 -0.14 11.27 -9.31
N LEU A 116 -0.33 9.96 -9.37
CA LEU A 116 -0.95 9.12 -8.35
C LEU A 116 0.10 8.14 -7.82
N ILE A 117 0.40 8.18 -6.53
CA ILE A 117 1.37 7.31 -5.86
C ILE A 117 0.61 6.35 -4.95
N ASP A 118 0.72 5.05 -5.20
CA ASP A 118 0.17 4.00 -4.33
C ASP A 118 1.26 3.49 -3.37
N GLU A 119 0.86 3.05 -2.17
CA GLU A 119 1.76 2.63 -1.07
C GLU A 119 2.86 3.67 -0.79
N ALA A 120 2.47 4.93 -0.62
CA ALA A 120 3.40 6.04 -0.51
C ALA A 120 4.33 5.96 0.72
N GLN A 121 3.94 5.18 1.72
CA GLN A 121 4.73 4.89 2.91
C GLN A 121 6.00 4.07 2.62
N ASP A 122 6.04 3.36 1.48
CA ASP A 122 7.22 2.60 1.01
C ASP A 122 8.27 3.49 0.34
N PHE A 123 7.99 4.78 0.13
CA PHE A 123 8.86 5.68 -0.63
C PHE A 123 9.55 6.73 0.22
N SER A 124 10.77 7.07 -0.19
CA SER A 124 11.48 8.21 0.38
C SER A 124 10.73 9.53 0.16
N PRO A 125 10.82 10.49 1.10
CA PRO A 125 10.33 11.85 0.89
C PRO A 125 10.89 12.48 -0.41
N TYR A 126 12.12 12.15 -0.79
CA TYR A 126 12.73 12.63 -2.03
C TYR A 126 12.00 12.14 -3.28
N PHE A 127 11.53 10.89 -3.30
CA PHE A 127 10.73 10.40 -4.43
C PHE A 127 9.41 11.17 -4.57
N LEU A 128 8.71 11.43 -3.45
CA LEU A 128 7.50 12.26 -3.48
C LEU A 128 7.80 13.68 -3.98
N ARG A 129 8.91 14.29 -3.53
CA ARG A 129 9.35 15.61 -4.01
C ARG A 129 9.70 15.62 -5.50
N LEU A 130 10.37 14.59 -6.00
CA LEU A 130 10.65 14.43 -7.43
C LEU A 130 9.36 14.38 -8.24
N CYS A 131 8.40 13.53 -7.83
CA CYS A 131 7.07 13.46 -8.44
C CYS A 131 6.37 14.83 -8.41
N TYR A 132 6.38 15.52 -7.26
CA TYR A 132 5.81 16.85 -7.13
C TYR A 132 6.47 17.87 -8.08
N SER A 133 7.77 17.72 -8.35
CA SER A 133 8.56 18.68 -9.13
C SER A 133 8.32 18.57 -10.64
N ILE A 134 7.97 17.40 -11.14
CA ILE A 134 7.66 17.17 -12.57
C ILE A 134 6.18 17.41 -12.94
N LEU A 135 5.35 17.84 -11.99
CA LEU A 135 3.95 18.21 -12.23
C LEU A 135 3.80 19.59 -12.86
N LYS A 136 2.93 19.69 -13.86
CA LYS A 136 2.45 20.95 -14.44
C LYS A 136 1.64 21.76 -13.41
N LYS A 137 1.51 23.06 -13.64
CA LYS A 137 0.67 23.94 -12.81
C LYS A 137 -0.79 23.89 -13.29
N PRO A 138 -1.79 23.95 -12.38
CA PRO A 138 -1.64 23.76 -10.93
C PRO A 138 -1.25 22.31 -10.61
N LYS A 139 -0.39 22.12 -9.60
CA LYS A 139 0.17 20.81 -9.27
C LYS A 139 -0.89 19.90 -8.67
N ARG A 140 -0.96 18.65 -9.15
CA ARG A 140 -1.90 17.63 -8.68
C ARG A 140 -1.14 16.34 -8.36
N LEU A 141 -0.73 16.21 -7.10
CA LEU A 141 -0.16 14.97 -6.57
C LEU A 141 -1.21 14.33 -5.67
N VAL A 142 -1.53 13.06 -5.92
CA VAL A 142 -2.36 12.24 -5.05
C VAL A 142 -1.49 11.10 -4.58
N TYR A 143 -1.42 10.87 -3.27
CA TYR A 143 -0.73 9.73 -2.72
C TYR A 143 -1.63 9.04 -1.71
N ALA A 144 -1.63 7.71 -1.73
CA ALA A 144 -2.36 6.86 -0.80
C ALA A 144 -1.34 6.06 0.00
N TYR A 145 -1.61 5.86 1.28
CA TYR A 145 -0.74 5.11 2.17
C TYR A 145 -1.56 4.44 3.27
N ASP A 146 -0.99 3.39 3.87
CA ASP A 146 -1.62 2.61 4.93
C ASP A 146 -0.89 2.82 6.27
N GLU A 147 -1.59 3.38 7.25
CA GLU A 147 -1.09 3.61 8.62
C GLU A 147 -0.73 2.30 9.34
N LEU A 148 -1.33 1.17 8.93
CA LEU A 148 -1.13 -0.13 9.56
C LEU A 148 0.06 -0.92 8.97
N GLN A 149 0.68 -0.49 7.88
CA GLN A 149 1.82 -1.22 7.30
C GLN A 149 3.16 -0.71 7.83
N ASN A 150 3.25 0.57 8.21
CA ASN A 150 4.44 1.18 8.80
C ASN A 150 4.46 1.08 10.33
N ILE A 151 4.30 -0.14 10.85
CA ILE A 151 4.26 -0.37 12.31
C ILE A 151 5.67 -0.30 12.95
N SER A 152 6.73 -0.20 12.14
CA SER A 152 8.10 0.08 12.61
C SER A 152 8.37 1.59 12.70
N ASN A 153 8.17 2.19 13.88
CA ASN A 153 8.70 3.49 14.39
C ASN A 153 8.74 4.74 13.47
N LYS A 154 8.19 4.72 12.27
CA LYS A 154 8.13 5.86 11.36
C LYS A 154 6.71 5.96 10.78
N GLN A 155 5.86 6.67 11.50
CA GLN A 155 4.63 7.24 10.92
C GLN A 155 5.01 8.05 9.67
N MET A 156 4.10 8.10 8.69
CA MET A 156 4.33 8.93 7.51
C MET A 156 4.47 10.40 7.97
N PRO A 157 5.56 11.11 7.61
CA PRO A 157 5.73 12.49 8.01
C PRO A 157 4.60 13.37 7.47
N SER A 158 4.35 14.49 8.14
CA SER A 158 3.35 15.46 7.69
C SER A 158 3.67 16.00 6.28
N PRO A 159 2.69 16.46 5.49
CA PRO A 159 2.94 17.08 4.19
C PRO A 159 3.98 18.22 4.27
N GLU A 160 3.94 18.99 5.36
CA GLU A 160 4.86 20.09 5.62
C GLU A 160 6.31 19.60 5.80
N GLU A 161 6.53 18.48 6.49
CA GLU A 161 7.84 17.86 6.62
C GLU A 161 8.29 17.16 5.32
N LEU A 162 7.35 16.47 4.67
CA LEU A 162 7.60 15.75 3.42
C LEU A 162 8.02 16.68 2.31
N PHE A 163 7.36 17.82 2.13
CA PHE A 163 7.61 18.72 1.00
C PHE A 163 8.44 19.95 1.38
N GLY A 164 8.39 20.40 2.65
CA GLY A 164 9.12 21.56 3.13
C GLY A 164 8.54 22.90 2.67
N SER A 165 9.35 23.96 2.79
CA SER A 165 9.01 25.32 2.40
C SER A 165 9.85 25.80 1.21
N ASP A 166 9.36 26.81 0.51
CA ASP A 166 10.13 27.53 -0.49
C ASP A 166 11.16 28.50 0.14
N SER A 167 11.93 29.18 -0.72
CA SER A 167 12.95 30.15 -0.30
C SER A 167 12.41 31.36 0.48
N THR A 168 11.09 31.58 0.46
CA THR A 168 10.40 32.66 1.19
C THR A 168 9.77 32.18 2.49
N GLY A 169 9.93 30.89 2.83
CA GLY A 169 9.38 30.28 4.04
C GLY A 169 7.94 29.78 3.88
N ASN A 170 7.32 29.91 2.71
CA ASN A 170 5.96 29.42 2.48
C ASN A 170 5.97 27.90 2.27
N LEU A 171 5.05 27.20 2.93
CA LEU A 171 4.88 25.75 2.79
C LEU A 171 4.59 25.39 1.32
N LEU A 172 5.36 24.45 0.76
CA LEU A 172 5.18 23.99 -0.62
C LEU A 172 3.89 23.18 -0.80
N VAL A 173 3.49 22.48 0.26
CA VAL A 173 2.26 21.70 0.36
C VAL A 173 1.74 21.84 1.78
N SER A 174 0.45 22.14 1.91
CA SER A 174 -0.30 22.02 3.16
C SER A 174 -1.69 21.52 2.82
N LEU A 175 -2.16 20.52 3.55
CA LEU A 175 -3.47 19.91 3.34
C LEU A 175 -4.45 20.47 4.37
N GLN A 176 -5.54 21.05 3.88
CA GLN A 176 -6.59 21.64 4.70
C GLN A 176 -7.96 21.20 4.18
N ASN A 177 -8.73 20.57 5.06
CA ASN A 177 -10.11 20.22 4.79
C ASN A 177 -11.03 21.40 5.11
N ILE A 178 -11.23 22.26 4.13
CA ILE A 178 -12.09 23.45 4.23
C ILE A 178 -13.53 23.09 3.84
N SER A 179 -14.51 23.47 4.65
CA SER A 179 -15.94 23.26 4.36
C SER A 179 -16.33 23.86 3.01
N GLY A 180 -17.11 23.12 2.22
CA GLY A 180 -17.54 23.52 0.88
C GLY A 180 -16.47 23.37 -0.22
N LYS A 181 -15.24 22.95 0.11
CA LYS A 181 -14.21 22.60 -0.86
C LYS A 181 -13.98 21.07 -0.91
N PRO A 182 -13.46 20.53 -2.02
CA PRO A 182 -13.03 19.14 -2.06
C PRO A 182 -12.01 18.87 -0.95
N LYS A 183 -12.20 17.76 -0.22
CA LYS A 183 -11.25 17.31 0.81
C LYS A 183 -9.87 17.07 0.19
N GLN A 184 -8.85 17.53 0.89
CA GLN A 184 -7.45 17.38 0.51
C GLN A 184 -6.81 16.19 1.23
N ASP A 185 -7.31 15.88 2.42
CA ASP A 185 -6.91 14.73 3.21
C ASP A 185 -8.16 13.89 3.54
N ILE A 186 -8.10 12.59 3.25
CA ILE A 186 -9.25 11.69 3.32
C ILE A 186 -8.81 10.39 3.98
N VAL A 187 -9.29 10.17 5.20
CA VAL A 187 -9.20 8.89 5.89
C VAL A 187 -10.28 7.95 5.34
N LEU A 188 -9.87 6.71 5.02
CA LEU A 188 -10.77 5.63 4.60
C LEU A 188 -10.88 4.61 5.73
N ASP A 189 -11.93 4.71 6.53
CA ASP A 189 -12.17 3.92 7.74
C ASP A 189 -12.91 2.59 7.50
N VAL A 190 -13.42 2.39 6.28
CA VAL A 190 -14.23 1.23 5.89
C VAL A 190 -13.39 0.16 5.19
N CYS A 191 -13.43 -1.07 5.70
CA CYS A 191 -12.80 -2.22 5.06
C CYS A 191 -13.84 -3.04 4.28
N TYR A 192 -13.68 -3.11 2.96
CA TYR A 192 -14.53 -3.91 2.06
C TYR A 192 -13.88 -5.24 1.62
N ARG A 193 -12.65 -5.51 2.07
CA ARG A 193 -11.85 -6.65 1.60
C ARG A 193 -11.89 -7.84 2.53
N ASN A 194 -11.89 -7.60 3.84
CA ASN A 194 -11.80 -8.63 4.86
C ASN A 194 -13.00 -8.55 5.80
N SER A 195 -13.47 -9.71 6.25
CA SER A 195 -14.47 -9.76 7.31
C SER A 195 -13.93 -9.16 8.62
N ARG A 196 -14.84 -8.69 9.48
CA ARG A 196 -14.47 -8.05 10.73
C ARG A 196 -13.73 -9.01 11.68
N PRO A 197 -14.12 -10.30 11.85
CA PRO A 197 -13.35 -11.24 12.65
C PRO A 197 -11.91 -11.37 12.18
N ILE A 198 -11.68 -11.51 10.87
CA ILE A 198 -10.33 -11.68 10.29
C ILE A 198 -9.49 -10.43 10.59
N LEU A 199 -10.02 -9.25 10.28
CA LEU A 199 -9.33 -7.99 10.49
C LEU A 199 -9.00 -7.73 11.97
N ALA A 200 -9.98 -7.91 12.86
CA ALA A 200 -9.79 -7.69 14.30
C ALA A 200 -8.78 -8.68 14.89
N THR A 201 -8.79 -9.93 14.44
CA THR A 201 -7.86 -10.97 14.87
C THR A 201 -6.45 -10.67 14.39
N ALA A 202 -6.29 -10.29 13.12
CA ALA A 202 -4.99 -9.91 12.55
C ALA A 202 -4.38 -8.73 13.31
N HIS A 203 -5.14 -7.68 13.61
CA HIS A 203 -4.66 -6.57 14.44
C HIS A 203 -4.31 -7.02 15.86
N ALA A 204 -5.15 -7.83 16.51
CA ALA A 204 -4.87 -8.33 17.85
C ALA A 204 -3.56 -9.12 17.93
N LEU A 205 -3.29 -9.96 16.92
CA LEU A 205 -2.03 -10.70 16.77
C LEU A 205 -0.85 -9.76 16.46
N GLY A 206 -1.00 -8.89 15.46
CA GLY A 206 0.05 -7.97 15.01
C GLY A 206 0.50 -6.97 16.07
N PHE A 207 -0.42 -6.49 16.91
CA PHE A 207 -0.10 -5.61 18.04
C PHE A 207 0.30 -6.40 19.30
N GLY A 208 0.10 -7.71 19.32
CA GLY A 208 0.32 -8.53 20.51
C GLY A 208 -0.60 -8.16 21.69
N ILE A 209 -1.85 -7.75 21.42
CA ILE A 209 -2.80 -7.22 22.43
C ILE A 209 -2.96 -8.16 23.63
N TYR A 210 -2.96 -9.47 23.37
CA TYR A 210 -3.21 -10.51 24.38
C TYR A 210 -1.95 -11.27 24.79
N ARG A 211 -0.76 -10.77 24.43
CA ARG A 211 0.52 -11.38 24.77
C ARG A 211 0.84 -11.14 26.25
N LYS A 212 1.33 -12.17 26.96
CA LYS A 212 1.62 -12.11 28.41
C LYS A 212 2.76 -11.14 28.73
N GLU A 213 3.71 -11.01 27.81
CA GLU A 213 4.89 -10.14 27.92
C GLU A 213 4.59 -8.69 27.53
N GLY A 214 3.32 -8.36 27.25
CA GLY A 214 2.87 -7.05 26.83
C GLY A 214 2.78 -6.89 25.31
N LEU A 215 2.34 -5.70 24.90
CA LEU A 215 2.16 -5.31 23.50
C LEU A 215 3.48 -5.43 22.73
N ILE A 216 3.40 -5.88 21.48
CA ILE A 216 4.53 -5.85 20.54
C ILE A 216 4.70 -4.42 20.02
N GLN A 217 3.58 -3.80 19.65
CA GLN A 217 3.52 -2.47 19.04
C GLN A 217 2.10 -1.91 19.20
N MET A 218 1.93 -0.60 19.07
CA MET A 218 0.62 0.06 19.08
C MET A 218 0.70 1.43 18.40
N PHE A 219 -0.46 1.96 18.01
CA PHE A 219 -0.54 3.37 17.63
C PHE A 219 -0.23 4.26 18.84
N GLU A 220 0.70 5.20 18.68
CA GLU A 220 0.98 6.22 19.70
C GLU A 220 -0.17 7.22 19.83
N GLN A 221 -0.80 7.57 18.71
CA GLN A 221 -1.90 8.51 18.69
C GLN A 221 -3.24 7.78 18.87
N HIS A 222 -3.95 8.09 19.95
CA HIS A 222 -5.28 7.54 20.25
C HIS A 222 -6.28 7.71 19.11
N GLN A 223 -6.16 8.79 18.33
CA GLN A 223 -7.09 9.12 17.24
C GLN A 223 -6.95 8.12 16.08
N LEU A 224 -5.77 7.56 15.83
CA LEU A 224 -5.54 6.59 14.76
C LEU A 224 -6.42 5.34 14.90
N TRP A 225 -6.69 4.88 16.13
CA TRP A 225 -7.63 3.77 16.35
C TRP A 225 -9.01 4.06 15.79
N LYS A 226 -9.50 5.30 15.93
CA LYS A 226 -10.78 5.73 15.38
C LYS A 226 -10.70 5.90 13.87
N ASP A 227 -9.61 6.47 13.38
CA ASP A 227 -9.38 6.74 11.96
C ASP A 227 -9.30 5.44 11.15
N VAL A 228 -8.73 4.38 11.73
CA VAL A 228 -8.76 3.05 11.09
C VAL A 228 -10.07 2.31 11.31
N GLY A 229 -11.09 2.89 11.98
CA GLY A 229 -12.45 2.35 12.06
C GLY A 229 -12.81 1.60 13.36
N TYR A 230 -12.02 1.74 14.44
CA TYR A 230 -12.40 1.20 15.75
C TYR A 230 -13.21 2.18 16.59
N LYS A 231 -14.14 1.63 17.38
CA LYS A 231 -14.97 2.32 18.36
C LYS A 231 -14.73 1.74 19.75
N ILE A 232 -14.95 2.56 20.78
CA ILE A 232 -14.84 2.11 22.17
C ILE A 232 -16.08 1.29 22.53
N LYS A 233 -15.88 0.04 22.93
CA LYS A 233 -16.92 -0.80 23.51
C LYS A 233 -17.04 -0.61 25.01
N ASN A 234 -15.89 -0.66 25.70
CA ASN A 234 -15.80 -0.55 27.16
C ASN A 234 -14.52 0.18 27.56
N GLY A 235 -14.53 0.83 28.73
CA GLY A 235 -13.37 1.51 29.29
C GLY A 235 -13.07 2.86 28.62
N LYS A 236 -11.81 3.28 28.65
CA LYS A 236 -11.38 4.59 28.13
C LYS A 236 -10.11 4.44 27.30
N LEU A 237 -10.15 4.94 26.07
CA LEU A 237 -8.97 5.03 25.20
C LEU A 237 -8.11 6.22 25.65
N ALA A 238 -7.25 5.98 26.64
CA ALA A 238 -6.33 6.95 27.23
C ALA A 238 -5.14 6.21 27.87
N ASP A 239 -4.02 6.90 28.04
CA ASP A 239 -2.81 6.34 28.65
C ASP A 239 -3.08 5.71 30.03
N GLY A 240 -2.54 4.50 30.22
CA GLY A 240 -2.67 3.73 31.46
C GLY A 240 -4.07 3.19 31.76
N GLN A 241 -5.06 3.39 30.88
CA GLN A 241 -6.42 2.90 31.06
C GLN A 241 -6.67 1.62 30.27
N LYS A 242 -7.50 0.73 30.84
CA LYS A 242 -8.00 -0.43 30.09
C LYS A 242 -9.12 0.00 29.15
N VAL A 243 -9.08 -0.54 27.93
CA VAL A 243 -10.08 -0.29 26.90
C VAL A 243 -10.38 -1.56 26.13
N THR A 244 -11.62 -1.70 25.67
CA THR A 244 -12.02 -2.70 24.68
C THR A 244 -12.49 -1.96 23.45
N LEU A 245 -11.88 -2.26 22.31
CA LEU A 245 -12.23 -1.69 21.02
C LEU A 245 -13.01 -2.71 20.18
N TYR A 246 -13.86 -2.23 19.29
CA TYR A 246 -14.59 -3.05 18.33
C TYR A 246 -14.76 -2.30 17.01
N ARG A 247 -15.07 -3.03 15.95
CA ARG A 247 -15.51 -2.47 14.67
C ARG A 247 -17.01 -2.74 14.50
N ASP A 248 -17.72 -1.79 13.92
CA ASP A 248 -19.16 -1.93 13.66
C ASP A 248 -19.43 -2.14 12.16
N GLU A 249 -20.70 -2.26 11.79
CA GLU A 249 -21.11 -2.52 10.40
C GLU A 249 -20.82 -1.35 9.45
N GLN A 250 -20.57 -0.16 9.98
CA GLN A 250 -20.16 1.00 9.18
C GLN A 250 -18.71 0.88 8.75
N SER A 251 -17.81 0.55 9.69
CA SER A 251 -16.38 0.40 9.39
C SER A 251 -16.01 -0.98 8.84
N SER A 252 -16.85 -1.99 9.07
CA SER A 252 -16.72 -3.33 8.50
C SER A 252 -18.11 -3.88 8.15
N PRO A 253 -18.57 -3.66 6.91
CA PRO A 253 -19.83 -4.19 6.44
C PRO A 253 -19.92 -5.70 6.61
N ASP A 254 -21.07 -6.19 7.03
CA ASP A 254 -21.29 -7.57 7.43
C ASP A 254 -21.42 -8.56 6.26
N PHE A 255 -21.46 -8.10 5.00
CA PHE A 255 -21.68 -8.98 3.85
C PHE A 255 -20.60 -10.06 3.66
N LEU A 256 -19.40 -9.86 4.23
CA LEU A 256 -18.31 -10.83 4.23
C LEU A 256 -18.39 -11.86 5.37
N GLU A 257 -19.31 -11.69 6.33
CA GLU A 257 -19.43 -12.57 7.50
C GLU A 257 -20.84 -13.04 7.82
N ARG A 258 -21.88 -12.40 7.26
CA ARG A 258 -23.29 -12.63 7.59
C ARG A 258 -23.71 -14.10 7.51
N ASN A 259 -23.15 -14.84 6.55
CA ASN A 259 -23.52 -16.21 6.25
C ASN A 259 -22.52 -17.25 6.81
N PHE A 260 -21.52 -16.82 7.57
CA PHE A 260 -20.44 -17.68 8.06
C PHE A 260 -20.34 -17.60 9.57
N SER A 261 -20.09 -18.74 10.22
CA SER A 261 -19.69 -18.72 11.62
C SER A 261 -18.24 -18.23 11.75
N ILE A 262 -17.84 -17.81 12.96
CA ILE A 262 -16.44 -17.40 13.19
C ILE A 262 -15.47 -18.55 12.91
N ASP A 263 -15.87 -19.77 13.25
CA ASP A 263 -15.04 -20.98 13.07
C ASP A 263 -14.88 -21.35 11.59
N ASP A 264 -15.77 -20.89 10.71
CA ASP A 264 -15.61 -21.02 9.25
C ASP A 264 -14.61 -20.00 8.69
N LEU A 265 -14.47 -18.85 9.35
CA LEU A 265 -13.61 -17.75 8.89
C LEU A 265 -12.17 -17.89 9.39
N ILE A 266 -11.98 -18.40 10.61
CA ILE A 266 -10.66 -18.47 11.26
C ILE A 266 -10.54 -19.76 12.06
N ILE A 267 -9.52 -20.54 11.72
CA ILE A 267 -9.19 -21.78 12.42
C ILE A 267 -7.78 -21.65 13.00
N PHE A 268 -7.67 -21.84 14.31
CA PHE A 268 -6.39 -21.97 14.99
C PHE A 268 -6.09 -23.45 15.25
N LYS A 269 -4.98 -23.94 14.70
CA LYS A 269 -4.54 -25.32 14.85
C LYS A 269 -3.14 -25.39 15.46
N THR A 270 -3.00 -26.14 16.55
CA THR A 270 -1.71 -26.51 17.12
C THR A 270 -1.36 -27.92 16.66
N LEU A 271 -0.15 -28.10 16.15
CA LEU A 271 0.35 -29.36 15.60
C LEU A 271 1.67 -29.69 16.31
N SER A 272 1.89 -30.98 16.57
CA SER A 272 2.94 -31.44 17.48
C SER A 272 4.30 -31.55 16.78
N SER A 273 4.32 -31.62 15.45
CA SER A 273 5.55 -31.69 14.66
C SER A 273 5.42 -31.00 13.29
N PRO A 274 6.55 -30.62 12.65
CA PRO A 274 6.55 -30.09 11.28
C PRO A 274 5.94 -31.04 10.24
N GLU A 275 6.10 -32.35 10.44
CA GLU A 275 5.52 -33.39 9.58
C GLU A 275 3.98 -33.41 9.72
N GLU A 276 3.47 -33.35 10.95
CA GLU A 276 2.03 -33.25 11.21
C GLU A 276 1.45 -31.96 10.60
N GLN A 277 2.18 -30.84 10.71
CA GLN A 277 1.82 -29.59 10.06
C GLN A 277 1.75 -29.69 8.55
N THR A 278 2.74 -30.35 7.94
CA THR A 278 2.80 -30.56 6.50
C THR A 278 1.62 -31.40 6.02
N GLN A 279 1.35 -32.52 6.69
CA GLN A 279 0.24 -33.42 6.33
C GLN A 279 -1.12 -32.75 6.50
N TYR A 280 -1.32 -32.03 7.61
CA TYR A 280 -2.55 -31.28 7.83
C TYR A 280 -2.79 -30.24 6.72
N LEU A 281 -1.77 -29.43 6.39
CA LEU A 281 -1.89 -28.42 5.33
C LEU A 281 -2.19 -29.04 3.96
N ILE A 282 -1.53 -30.15 3.60
CA ILE A 282 -1.83 -30.86 2.35
C ILE A 282 -3.30 -31.30 2.34
N SER A 283 -3.77 -31.93 3.42
CA SER A 283 -5.15 -32.43 3.48
C SER A 283 -6.20 -31.32 3.39
N GLU A 284 -5.95 -30.14 3.98
CA GLU A 284 -6.85 -29.01 3.86
C GLU A 284 -6.80 -28.38 2.46
N ILE A 285 -5.63 -28.31 1.81
CA ILE A 285 -5.53 -27.84 0.42
C ILE A 285 -6.28 -28.79 -0.52
N GLU A 286 -6.10 -30.10 -0.38
CA GLU A 286 -6.80 -31.11 -1.17
C GLU A 286 -8.31 -30.98 -0.99
N LYS A 287 -8.79 -30.93 0.26
CA LYS A 287 -10.20 -30.71 0.58
C LYS A 287 -10.73 -29.42 -0.05
N ASN A 288 -10.01 -28.30 0.07
CA ASN A 288 -10.41 -27.02 -0.50
C ASN A 288 -10.59 -27.09 -2.02
N ILE A 289 -9.74 -27.87 -2.70
CA ILE A 289 -9.80 -28.04 -4.16
C ILE A 289 -10.93 -29.01 -4.54
N THR A 290 -11.03 -30.15 -3.86
CA THR A 290 -11.91 -31.25 -4.29
C THR A 290 -13.34 -31.12 -3.77
N ASN A 291 -13.52 -30.59 -2.57
CA ASN A 291 -14.81 -30.53 -1.89
C ASN A 291 -15.39 -29.10 -1.91
N ASP A 292 -14.53 -28.11 -1.69
CA ASP A 292 -14.95 -26.69 -1.65
C ASP A 292 -14.84 -26.01 -3.04
N GLU A 293 -14.39 -26.75 -4.05
CA GLU A 293 -14.28 -26.35 -5.46
C GLU A 293 -13.45 -25.06 -5.67
N LEU A 294 -12.52 -24.77 -4.77
CA LEU A 294 -11.63 -23.62 -4.89
C LEU A 294 -10.60 -23.84 -6.00
N LYS A 295 -10.29 -22.77 -6.74
CA LYS A 295 -9.18 -22.82 -7.70
C LYS A 295 -7.86 -22.72 -6.95
N LEU A 296 -6.79 -23.22 -7.57
CA LEU A 296 -5.45 -23.11 -7.01
C LEU A 296 -5.06 -21.65 -6.74
N ASP A 297 -5.47 -20.72 -7.60
CA ASP A 297 -5.19 -19.29 -7.45
C ASP A 297 -6.01 -18.61 -6.33
N ASP A 298 -7.02 -19.28 -5.77
CA ASP A 298 -7.80 -18.80 -4.62
C ASP A 298 -7.11 -19.14 -3.28
N ILE A 299 -6.10 -20.02 -3.29
CA ILE A 299 -5.43 -20.54 -2.08
C ILE A 299 -4.03 -19.94 -1.97
N MET A 300 -3.74 -19.27 -0.85
CA MET A 300 -2.42 -18.71 -0.54
C MET A 300 -1.83 -19.30 0.74
N VAL A 301 -0.65 -19.89 0.62
CA VAL A 301 0.13 -20.39 1.77
C VAL A 301 1.26 -19.40 2.08
N ILE A 302 1.26 -18.83 3.28
CA ILE A 302 2.27 -17.87 3.72
C ILE A 302 3.21 -18.55 4.72
N HIS A 303 4.51 -18.54 4.43
CA HIS A 303 5.54 -18.86 5.42
C HIS A 303 6.16 -17.55 5.92
N PRO A 304 6.19 -17.29 7.24
CA PRO A 304 6.64 -16.00 7.77
C PRO A 304 8.13 -15.72 7.56
N ASP A 305 8.97 -16.74 7.35
CA ASP A 305 10.40 -16.57 7.07
C ASP A 305 10.69 -16.73 5.57
N PRO A 306 11.04 -15.65 4.85
CA PRO A 306 11.29 -15.71 3.41
C PRO A 306 12.53 -16.54 3.05
N TYR A 307 13.53 -16.63 3.94
CA TYR A 307 14.78 -17.36 3.65
C TYR A 307 14.57 -18.87 3.65
N THR A 308 13.69 -19.36 4.52
CA THR A 308 13.39 -20.79 4.63
C THR A 308 12.14 -21.21 3.86
N ALA A 309 11.32 -20.24 3.38
CA ALA A 309 10.07 -20.49 2.65
C ALA A 309 10.21 -21.54 1.56
N LYS A 310 11.18 -21.39 0.65
CA LYS A 310 11.37 -22.33 -0.47
C LYS A 310 11.60 -23.78 0.00
N ARG A 311 12.33 -23.95 1.11
CA ARG A 311 12.58 -25.26 1.72
C ARG A 311 11.33 -25.76 2.45
N ALA A 312 10.70 -24.90 3.24
CA ALA A 312 9.52 -25.23 4.04
C ALA A 312 8.34 -25.68 3.18
N VAL A 313 8.08 -25.01 2.05
CA VAL A 313 7.00 -25.38 1.12
C VAL A 313 7.41 -26.44 0.11
N GLY A 314 8.68 -26.83 0.05
CA GLY A 314 9.19 -27.77 -0.95
C GLY A 314 8.54 -29.15 -0.83
N THR A 315 8.46 -29.69 0.39
CA THR A 315 7.82 -30.98 0.67
C THR A 315 6.32 -30.96 0.36
N ILE A 316 5.64 -29.85 0.69
CA ILE A 316 4.21 -29.65 0.40
C ILE A 316 3.96 -29.66 -1.11
N ARG A 317 4.78 -28.95 -1.88
CA ARG A 317 4.64 -28.90 -3.35
C ARG A 317 4.83 -30.26 -4.00
N THR A 318 5.86 -31.02 -3.61
CA THR A 318 6.12 -32.36 -4.16
C THR A 318 5.01 -33.36 -3.83
N ALA A 319 4.30 -33.17 -2.72
CA ALA A 319 3.19 -34.04 -2.34
C ALA A 319 1.91 -33.73 -3.13
N LEU A 320 1.68 -32.46 -3.47
CA LEU A 320 0.49 -32.00 -4.20
C LEU A 320 0.64 -32.05 -5.74
N PHE A 321 1.87 -31.95 -6.27
CA PHE A 321 2.18 -31.83 -7.70
C PHE A 321 3.45 -32.60 -8.09
#